data_AF-A0A845XEE5-F1
#
_entry.id   AF-A0A845XEE5-F1
#
_cell.length_a   1.000
_cell.length_b   1.000
_cell.length_c   1.000
_cell.angle_alpha   90.00
_cell.angle_beta   90.00
_cell.angle_gamma   90.00
#
_symmetry.space_group_name_H-M   'P 1'
#
loop_
_entity.id
_entity.type
_entity.pdbx_description
1 polymer ?
#
loop_
_entity_poly.entity_id
_entity_poly.type
_entity_poly.pdbx_seq_one_letter_code
_entity_poly.pdbx_strand_id
1 'polypeptide(L)' 'MVLSDRRNLPLSIYCVLATFLEGWGRRVQYSVFECFLDLSRMQNLYEAVKKYVDLEVDNVR' A
#
# COMPACT_ATOMS: atom_id res chain seq x y z
N MET A 1 5.28 1.27 4.96
CA MET A 1 3.87 0.89 4.83
C MET A 1 3.78 -0.60 4.56
N VAL A 2 3.18 -1.32 5.49
CA VAL A 2 3.07 -2.78 5.52
C VAL A 2 1.64 -3.16 5.14
N LEU A 3 1.46 -3.79 3.99
CA LEU A 3 0.19 -4.41 3.61
C LEU A 3 0.18 -5.80 4.26
N SER A 4 -0.53 -5.91 5.38
CA SER A 4 -0.64 -7.11 6.20
C SER A 4 -2.05 -7.72 6.11
N ASP A 5 -2.45 -8.20 4.94
CA ASP A 5 -3.27 -9.42 4.90
C ASP A 5 -3.11 -10.10 3.54
N ARG A 6 -2.66 -11.36 3.57
CA ARG A 6 -2.68 -12.25 2.42
C ARG A 6 -3.87 -13.17 2.62
N ARG A 7 -4.99 -12.95 1.93
CA ARG A 7 -5.91 -14.05 1.57
C ARG A 7 -6.92 -13.77 0.46
N ASN A 8 -7.25 -12.53 0.09
CA ASN A 8 -8.32 -12.31 -0.91
C ASN A 8 -8.20 -11.10 -1.83
N LEU A 9 -7.06 -10.39 -1.85
CA LEU A 9 -6.93 -9.28 -2.77
C LEU A 9 -6.85 -9.79 -4.22
N PRO A 10 -7.75 -9.38 -5.13
CA PRO A 10 -7.68 -9.79 -6.53
C PRO A 10 -6.33 -9.36 -7.12
N LEU A 11 -5.65 -10.28 -7.82
CA LEU A 11 -4.31 -10.07 -8.41
C LEU A 11 -4.21 -8.76 -9.20
N SER A 12 -5.31 -8.31 -9.81
CA SER A 12 -5.40 -7.04 -10.56
C SER A 12 -5.14 -5.81 -9.69
N ILE A 13 -5.70 -5.73 -8.48
CA ILE A 13 -5.58 -4.56 -7.63
C ILE A 13 -4.21 -4.52 -6.92
N TYR A 14 -3.62 -5.70 -6.66
CA TYR A 14 -2.29 -5.83 -6.08
C TYR A 14 -1.21 -5.24 -7.00
N CYS A 15 -1.30 -5.53 -8.30
CA CYS A 15 -0.39 -4.95 -9.29
C CYS A 15 -0.52 -3.43 -9.36
N VAL A 16 -1.75 -2.89 -9.32
CA VAL A 16 -1.99 -1.44 -9.36
C VAL A 16 -1.42 -0.75 -8.12
N LEU A 17 -1.67 -1.31 -6.93
CA LEU A 17 -1.17 -0.76 -5.68
C LEU A 17 0.36 -0.85 -5.58
N ALA A 18 0.96 -1.95 -6.04
CA ALA A 18 2.40 -2.11 -6.08
C ALA A 18 3.07 -1.08 -7.02
N THR A 19 2.57 -0.93 -8.24
CA THR A 19 3.07 0.08 -9.20
C THR A 19 2.90 1.50 -8.65
N PHE A 20 1.79 1.77 -7.96
CA PHE A 20 1.59 3.05 -7.30
C PHE A 20 2.64 3.30 -6.22
N LEU A 21 2.88 2.33 -5.32
CA LEU A 21 3.81 2.45 -4.20
C LEU A 21 5.29 2.48 -4.62
N GLU A 22 5.66 1.93 -5.77
CA GLU A 22 7.00 2.07 -6.35
C GLU A 22 7.39 3.54 -6.62
N GLY A 23 6.42 4.42 -6.85
CA GLY A 23 6.66 5.87 -6.98
C GLY A 23 6.92 6.59 -5.66
N TRP A 24 6.59 5.97 -4.52
CA TRP A 24 6.70 6.56 -3.18
C TRP A 24 7.84 5.98 -2.35
N GLY A 25 8.42 4.86 -2.78
CA GLY A 25 9.40 4.14 -2.00
C GLY A 25 9.96 2.91 -2.69
N ARG A 26 10.65 2.08 -1.92
CA ARG A 26 11.26 0.83 -2.37
C ARG A 26 10.49 -0.37 -1.84
N ARG A 27 10.24 -1.33 -2.70
CA ARG A 27 9.71 -2.64 -2.30
C ARG A 27 10.79 -3.44 -1.56
N VAL A 28 10.53 -3.83 -0.32
CA VAL A 28 11.46 -4.62 0.51
C VAL A 28 10.98 -6.05 0.74
N GLN A 29 9.67 -6.31 0.61
CA GLN A 29 9.11 -7.66 0.57
C GLN A 29 7.91 -7.72 -0.38
N TYR A 30 7.29 -8.89 -0.51
CA TYR A 30 6.14 -9.08 -1.38
C TYR A 30 5.03 -8.03 -1.15
N SER A 31 4.74 -7.73 0.11
CA SER A 31 3.66 -6.81 0.54
C SER A 31 4.16 -5.63 1.37
N VAL A 32 5.47 -5.37 1.37
CA VAL A 32 6.09 -4.37 2.25
C VAL A 32 6.89 -3.38 1.44
N PHE A 33 6.59 -2.11 1.64
CA PHE A 33 7.24 -0.98 0.99
C PHE A 33 7.80 -0.02 2.05
N GLU A 34 9.06 0.36 1.86
CA GLU A 34 9.71 1.41 2.64
C GLU A 34 9.62 2.72 1.85
N CYS A 35 8.90 3.69 2.41
CA CYS A 35 8.70 5.01 1.81
C CYS A 35 9.33 6.07 2.73
N PHE A 36 10.15 6.95 2.15
CA PHE A 36 10.74 8.09 2.88
C PHE A 36 9.89 9.34 2.60
N LEU A 37 8.96 9.63 3.50
CA LEU A 37 7.96 10.69 3.32
C LEU A 37 7.93 11.61 4.54
N ASP A 38 7.67 12.89 4.30
CA ASP A 38 7.25 13.81 5.35
C ASP A 38 5.80 13.52 5.78
N LEU A 39 5.39 14.07 6.93
CA LEU A 39 4.08 13.81 7.53
C LEU A 39 2.91 14.13 6.59
N SER A 40 3.01 15.21 5.80
CA SER A 40 1.95 15.63 4.90
C SER A 40 1.80 14.66 3.72
N ARG A 41 2.92 14.21 3.16
CA ARG A 41 2.95 13.18 2.12
C ARG A 41 2.47 11.82 2.62
N MET A 42 2.80 11.47 3.86
CA MET A 42 2.30 10.24 4.48
C MET A 42 0.77 10.25 4.58
N GLN A 43 0.17 11.35 5.06
CA GLN A 43 -1.30 11.47 5.16
C GLN A 43 -1.96 11.37 3.79
N ASN A 44 -1.41 12.06 2.78
CA ASN A 44 -1.92 11.99 1.41
C ASN A 44 -1.81 10.57 0.83
N LEU A 45 -0.68 9.88 1.08
CA LEU A 45 -0.49 8.50 0.65
C LEU A 45 -1.50 7.56 1.33
N TYR A 46 -1.72 7.73 2.63
CA TYR A 46 -2.66 6.92 3.40
C TYR A 46 -4.09 7.04 2.86
N GLU A 47 -4.56 8.27 2.61
CA GLU A 47 -5.87 8.52 2.01
C GLU A 47 -5.97 8.01 0.56
N ALA A 48 -4.87 8.07 -0.21
CA ALA A 48 -4.84 7.48 -1.55
C ALA A 48 -4.97 5.96 -1.50
N VAL A 49 -4.26 5.30 -0.59
CA VAL A 49 -4.24 3.83 -0.52
C VAL A 49 -5.57 3.26 -0.05
N LYS A 50 -6.29 3.95 0.84
CA LYS A 50 -7.67 3.57 1.23
C LYS A 50 -8.62 3.36 0.05
N LYS A 51 -8.35 3.96 -1.11
CA LYS A 51 -9.17 3.78 -2.33
C LYS A 51 -8.90 2.46 -3.05
N TYR A 52 -7.79 1.80 -2.74
CA TYR A 52 -7.32 0.58 -3.40
C TYR A 52 -7.38 -0.67 -2.50
N VAL A 53 -7.64 -0.49 -1.21
CA VAL A 53 -7.71 -1.57 -0.21
C VAL A 53 -9.11 -1.64 0.37
N ASP A 54 -9.56 -2.86 0.67
CA ASP A 54 -10.78 -3.08 1.42
C ASP A 54 -10.44 -3.11 2.90
N LEU A 55 -10.80 -2.08 3.65
CA LEU A 55 -10.46 -1.99 5.08
C LEU A 55 -11.16 -3.04 5.95
N GLU A 56 -12.17 -3.74 5.43
CA GLU A 56 -12.81 -4.87 6.14
C GLU A 56 -11.97 -6.15 6.08
N VAL A 57 -11.10 -6.27 5.07
CA VAL A 57 -10.34 -7.49 4.77
C VAL A 57 -8.82 -7.25 4.83
N ASP A 58 -8.36 -6.04 4.50
CA ASP A 58 -6.96 -5.66 4.41
C ASP A 58 -6.51 -4.80 5.58
N ASN A 59 -5.30 -5.05 6.07
CA ASN A 59 -4.66 -4.22 7.07
C ASN A 59 -3.49 -3.43 6.48
N VAL A 60 -3.54 -2.11 6.59
CA VAL A 60 -2.48 -1.20 6.16
C VAL A 60 -1.89 -0.49 7.38
N ARG A 61 -0.58 -0.66 7.61
CA ARG A 61 0.15 -0.05 8.73
C ARG A 61 1.39 0.71 8.28
#